data_AF-A0A1Y2NNF8-F1
#
_entry.id   AF-A0A1Y2NNF8-F1
#
_cell.length_a   1.000
_cell.length_b   1.000
_cell.length_c   1.000
_cell.angle_alpha   90.00
_cell.angle_beta   90.00
_cell.angle_gamma   90.00
#
_symmetry.space_group_name_H-M   'P 1'
#
loop_
_entity.id
_entity.type
_entity.pdbx_description
1 polymer ?
#
loop_
_entity_poly.entity_id
_entity_poly.type
_entity_poly.pdbx_seq_one_letter_code
_entity_poly.pdbx_strand_id
1 'polypeptide(L)'
;MHRFKGLEFQRVFLTSIGEGQVPHQRVERYRLTNPDRYRQKKQRARSLVFVAATRARDELIVTWSGEASRFLPEHADDTAHRATDLLGNDGPPSGSSSAPSASSAT
;
A
#
# COMPACT_ATOMS: atom_id res chain seq x y z
N MET A 1 -15.59 -2.06 7.06
CA MET A 1 -14.98 -1.24 8.13
C MET A 1 -16.03 -0.64 9.07
N HIS A 2 -16.82 -1.47 9.76
CA HIS A 2 -17.82 -1.01 10.76
C HIS A 2 -17.39 -1.30 12.22
N ARG A 3 -16.19 -1.90 12.44
CA ARG A 3 -15.68 -2.34 13.76
C ARG A 3 -14.47 -1.54 14.29
N PHE A 4 -14.27 -0.30 13.86
CA PHE A 4 -13.09 0.51 14.27
C PHE A 4 -13.38 1.54 15.37
N LYS A 5 -14.62 1.69 15.84
CA LYS A 5 -14.96 2.73 16.81
C LYS A 5 -14.43 2.34 18.20
N GLY A 6 -13.51 3.13 18.74
CA GLY A 6 -12.92 2.94 20.08
C GLY A 6 -11.65 2.07 20.12
N LEU A 7 -11.15 1.63 18.96
CA LEU A 7 -9.87 0.95 18.85
C LEU A 7 -8.87 1.87 18.14
N GLU A 8 -7.70 1.98 18.72
CA GLU A 8 -6.52 2.60 18.14
C GLU A 8 -5.39 1.58 18.27
N PHE A 9 -4.53 1.55 17.27
CA PHE A 9 -3.45 0.58 17.16
C PHE A 9 -2.12 1.31 17.24
N GLN A 10 -1.12 0.73 17.89
CA GLN A 10 0.23 1.32 17.91
C GLN A 10 0.73 1.54 16.49
N ARG A 11 0.56 0.54 15.62
CA ARG A 11 0.97 0.59 14.21
C ARG A 11 -0.18 0.21 13.29
N VAL A 12 -0.34 0.94 12.19
CA VAL A 12 -1.33 0.66 11.14
C VAL A 12 -0.66 0.64 9.78
N PHE A 13 -1.05 -0.34 8.96
CA PHE A 13 -0.66 -0.43 7.56
C PHE A 13 -1.88 -0.16 6.68
N LEU A 14 -1.82 0.90 5.87
CA LEU A 14 -2.78 1.17 4.82
C LEU A 14 -2.19 0.74 3.48
N THR A 15 -2.66 -0.38 2.97
CA THR A 15 -2.15 -0.95 1.73
C THR A 15 -3.04 -0.57 0.55
N SER A 16 -2.45 -0.58 -0.64
CA SER A 16 -3.14 -0.31 -1.91
C SER A 16 -3.79 1.07 -2.01
N ILE A 17 -3.18 2.11 -1.41
CA ILE A 17 -3.65 3.50 -1.49
C ILE A 17 -3.11 4.16 -2.77
N GLY A 18 -3.33 3.50 -3.90
CA GLY A 18 -2.92 3.97 -5.23
C GLY A 18 -4.07 4.58 -6.03
N GLU A 19 -3.73 5.28 -7.10
CA GLU A 19 -4.70 5.81 -8.04
C GLU A 19 -5.51 4.68 -8.70
N GLY A 20 -6.81 4.91 -8.92
CA GLY A 20 -7.73 3.87 -9.39
C GLY A 20 -8.10 2.78 -8.36
N GLN A 21 -7.36 2.62 -7.26
CA GLN A 21 -7.74 1.78 -6.12
C GLN A 21 -8.55 2.58 -5.10
N VAL A 22 -8.05 3.77 -4.74
CA VAL A 22 -8.73 4.67 -3.80
C VAL A 22 -8.70 6.11 -4.35
N PRO A 23 -9.85 6.69 -4.74
CA PRO A 23 -11.16 6.04 -4.87
C PRO A 23 -11.12 4.99 -5.99
N HIS A 24 -11.89 3.91 -5.83
CA HIS A 24 -11.94 2.86 -6.86
C HIS A 24 -12.35 3.47 -8.21
N GLN A 25 -11.67 3.10 -9.28
CA GLN A 25 -11.88 3.57 -10.66
C GLN A 25 -13.36 3.56 -11.10
N ARG A 26 -14.18 2.64 -10.59
CA ARG A 26 -15.63 2.60 -10.84
C ARG A 26 -16.36 3.88 -10.43
N VAL A 27 -15.80 4.70 -9.55
CA VAL A 27 -16.38 6.00 -9.14
C VAL A 27 -16.32 7.01 -10.28
N GLU A 28 -15.29 6.96 -11.13
CA GLU A 28 -15.08 7.91 -12.23
C GLU A 28 -16.19 7.85 -13.29
N ARG A 29 -16.89 6.71 -13.42
CA ARG A 29 -18.05 6.60 -14.33
C ARG A 29 -19.17 7.60 -14.01
N TYR A 30 -19.26 8.06 -12.77
CA TYR A 30 -20.29 8.99 -12.32
C TYR A 30 -19.91 10.45 -12.58
N ARG A 31 -18.65 10.74 -12.95
CA ARG A 31 -18.13 12.11 -13.08
C ARG A 31 -18.97 12.96 -14.03
N LEU A 32 -19.40 12.40 -15.16
CA LEU A 32 -20.21 13.08 -16.16
C LEU A 32 -21.71 12.76 -16.03
N THR A 33 -22.05 11.53 -15.64
CA THR A 33 -23.44 11.05 -15.63
C THR A 33 -24.22 11.41 -14.35
N ASN A 34 -23.53 11.55 -13.22
CA ASN A 34 -24.14 11.92 -11.95
C ASN A 34 -23.10 12.58 -11.02
N PRO A 35 -22.83 13.89 -11.21
CA PRO A 35 -21.80 14.62 -10.47
C PRO A 35 -22.00 14.60 -8.94
N ASP A 36 -23.24 14.58 -8.47
CA ASP A 36 -23.57 14.55 -7.04
C ASP A 36 -23.16 13.22 -6.41
N ARG A 37 -23.51 12.11 -7.07
CA ARG A 37 -23.07 10.77 -6.69
C ARG A 37 -21.55 10.66 -6.74
N TYR A 38 -20.90 11.25 -7.75
CA TYR A 38 -19.44 11.29 -7.84
C TYR A 38 -18.83 11.97 -6.61
N ARG A 39 -19.29 13.18 -6.25
CA ARG A 39 -18.82 13.92 -5.08
C ARG A 39 -19.03 13.11 -3.78
N GLN A 40 -20.20 12.50 -3.61
CA GLN A 40 -20.49 11.68 -2.43
C GLN A 40 -19.57 10.46 -2.32
N LYS A 41 -19.36 9.72 -3.41
CA LYS A 41 -18.50 8.54 -3.43
C LYS A 41 -17.03 8.90 -3.20
N LYS A 42 -16.56 9.98 -3.83
CA LYS A 42 -15.21 10.51 -3.62
C LYS A 42 -15.00 10.95 -2.17
N GLN A 43 -15.95 11.70 -1.61
CA GLN A 43 -15.88 12.13 -0.21
C GLN A 43 -15.89 10.95 0.75
N ARG A 44 -16.72 9.93 0.51
CA ARG A 44 -16.75 8.71 1.33
C ARG A 44 -15.41 7.97 1.30
N ALA A 45 -14.78 7.87 0.13
CA ALA A 45 -13.45 7.24 0.01
C ALA A 45 -12.38 8.04 0.78
N ARG A 46 -12.37 9.38 0.65
CA ARG A 46 -11.49 10.27 1.42
C ARG A 46 -11.70 10.12 2.93
N SER A 47 -12.96 10.14 3.39
CA SER A 47 -13.27 9.93 4.81
C SER A 47 -12.82 8.56 5.30
N LEU A 48 -12.86 7.52 4.48
CA LEU A 48 -12.39 6.19 4.85
C LEU A 48 -10.87 6.18 5.07
N VAL A 49 -10.10 6.78 4.14
CA VAL A 49 -8.64 6.92 4.27
C VAL A 49 -8.30 7.71 5.53
N PHE A 50 -8.96 8.84 5.75
CA PHE A 50 -8.76 9.67 6.95
C PHE A 50 -9.04 8.90 8.24
N VAL A 51 -10.18 8.22 8.32
CA VAL A 51 -10.55 7.44 9.51
C VAL A 51 -9.57 6.30 9.75
N ALA A 52 -9.08 5.65 8.69
CA ALA A 52 -8.12 4.56 8.81
C ALA A 52 -6.73 5.06 9.23
N ALA A 53 -6.26 6.18 8.65
CA ALA A 53 -5.00 6.81 9.00
C ALA A 53 -4.97 7.27 10.47
N THR A 54 -6.07 7.88 10.94
CA THR A 54 -6.21 8.33 12.33
C THR A 54 -6.41 7.20 13.35
N ARG A 55 -6.38 5.92 12.94
CA ARG A 55 -6.31 4.79 13.89
C ARG A 55 -4.90 4.50 14.38
N ALA A 56 -3.87 4.99 13.68
CA ALA A 56 -2.49 4.85 14.10
C ALA A 56 -2.19 5.77 15.28
N ARG A 57 -1.64 5.22 16.36
CA ARG A 57 -1.14 6.02 17.50
C ARG A 57 0.30 6.46 17.27
N ASP A 58 1.17 5.50 16.95
CA ASP A 58 2.61 5.72 16.93
C ASP A 58 3.12 5.73 15.48
N GLU A 59 2.70 4.76 14.67
CA GLU A 59 3.24 4.57 13.32
C GLU A 59 2.15 4.25 12.29
N LEU A 60 2.20 4.96 11.15
CA LEU A 60 1.35 4.73 10.00
C LEU A 60 2.22 4.45 8.78
N ILE A 61 2.07 3.26 8.20
CA ILE A 61 2.73 2.89 6.95
C ILE A 61 1.68 2.86 5.85
N VAL A 62 1.91 3.64 4.79
CA VAL A 62 1.03 3.68 3.62
C VAL A 62 1.78 3.10 2.43
N THR A 63 1.16 2.16 1.73
CA THR A 63 1.74 1.55 0.54
C THR A 63 0.79 1.61 -0.65
N TRP A 64 1.36 1.73 -1.84
CA TRP A 64 0.67 1.71 -3.11
C TRP A 64 1.53 1.08 -4.18
N SER A 65 0.91 0.78 -5.32
CA SER A 65 1.57 0.26 -6.51
C SER A 65 1.23 1.15 -7.70
N GLY A 66 2.24 1.53 -8.49
CA GLY A 66 2.05 2.51 -9.56
C GLY A 66 2.05 3.92 -9.00
N GLU A 67 1.00 4.69 -9.31
CA GLU A 67 0.82 6.09 -8.90
C GLU A 67 0.14 6.21 -7.53
N ALA A 68 0.60 7.16 -6.72
CA ALA A 68 -0.02 7.49 -5.44
C ALA A 68 -1.49 7.91 -5.64
N SER A 69 -2.36 7.50 -4.71
CA SER A 69 -3.74 8.00 -4.71
C SER A 69 -3.76 9.52 -4.63
N ARG A 70 -4.68 10.17 -5.36
CA ARG A 70 -5.01 11.60 -5.21
C ARG A 70 -5.40 12.07 -3.80
N PHE A 71 -5.53 11.17 -2.83
CA PHE A 71 -5.75 11.49 -1.41
C PHE A 71 -4.45 11.56 -0.60
N LEU A 72 -3.31 11.20 -1.19
CA LEU A 72 -1.98 11.37 -0.63
C LEU A 72 -1.40 12.74 -1.00
N PRO A 73 -0.30 13.17 -0.35
CA PRO A 73 0.43 14.38 -0.72
C PRO A 73 0.87 14.35 -2.19
N GLU A 74 0.98 15.51 -2.82
CA GLU A 74 1.33 15.64 -4.24
C GLU A 74 2.69 15.01 -4.60
N HIS A 75 3.66 15.08 -3.68
CA HIS A 75 5.00 14.51 -3.84
C HIS A 75 5.15 13.13 -3.16
N ALA A 76 4.06 12.40 -2.95
CA ALA A 76 4.11 11.09 -2.29
C ALA A 76 4.99 10.10 -3.06
N ASP A 77 4.91 10.09 -4.40
CA ASP A 77 5.73 9.21 -5.24
C ASP A 77 7.22 9.52 -5.20
N ASP A 78 7.59 10.79 -4.96
CA ASP A 78 8.99 11.24 -4.88
C ASP A 78 9.61 10.98 -3.51
N THR A 79 8.79 11.04 -2.45
CA THR A 79 9.24 10.95 -1.06
C THR A 79 9.16 9.54 -0.48
N ALA A 80 8.44 8.63 -1.12
CA ALA A 80 8.29 7.27 -0.66
C ALA A 80 9.52 6.40 -0.95
N HIS A 81 9.82 5.50 -0.02
CA HIS A 81 10.79 4.44 -0.25
C HIS A 81 10.22 3.41 -1.23
N ARG A 82 11.04 2.90 -2.15
CA ARG A 82 10.64 1.75 -2.95
C ARG A 82 10.62 0.54 -2.03
N ALA A 83 9.62 -0.33 -2.20
CA ALA A 83 9.52 -1.55 -1.42
C ALA A 83 10.79 -2.43 -1.56
N THR A 84 11.43 -2.39 -2.72
CA THR A 84 12.71 -3.07 -3.00
C THR A 84 13.85 -2.55 -2.12
N ASP A 85 13.85 -1.28 -1.75
CA ASP A 85 14.93 -0.69 -0.94
C ASP A 85 14.85 -1.15 0.52
N LEU A 86 13.66 -1.58 0.95
CA LEU A 86 13.38 -2.10 2.29
C LEU A 86 13.63 -3.61 2.40
N LEU A 87 13.61 -4.32 1.27
CA LEU A 87 14.00 -5.71 1.14
C LEU A 87 15.51 -5.73 0.92
N GLY A 88 16.30 -5.65 2.00
CA GLY A 88 17.76 -5.52 1.92
C GLY A 88 18.41 -6.45 0.88
N ASN A 89 19.56 -6.03 0.33
CA ASN A 89 20.38 -6.75 -0.66
C ASN A 89 20.89 -8.14 -0.21
N ASP A 90 20.33 -8.72 0.85
CA ASP A 90 20.55 -10.09 1.26
C ASP A 90 19.88 -11.01 0.23
N GLY A 91 20.57 -11.17 -0.91
CA GLY A 91 20.30 -12.26 -1.83
C GLY A 91 20.24 -13.57 -1.04
N PRO A 92 19.46 -14.56 -1.53
CA PRO A 92 19.32 -15.83 -0.84
C PRO A 92 20.72 -16.34 -0.46
N PRO A 93 20.96 -16.80 0.78
CA PRO A 93 22.27 -17.27 1.20
C PRO A 93 22.67 -18.40 0.27
N SER A 94 23.49 -18.07 -0.73
CA SER A 94 23.95 -18.98 -1.78
C SER A 94 25.09 -19.78 -1.19
N GLY A 95 24.76 -20.58 -0.18
CA GLY A 95 25.58 -21.63 0.38
C GLY A 95 25.22 -22.96 -0.26
N SER A 96 25.34 -23.08 -1.58
CA SER A 96 25.57 -24.39 -2.19
C SER A 96 27.07 -24.65 -2.14
N SER A 97 27.54 -25.20 -1.02
CA SER A 97 28.85 -25.80 -0.93
C SER A 97 29.00 -26.79 -2.09
N SER A 98 30.05 -26.61 -2.88
CA SER A 98 30.59 -27.61 -3.80
C SER A 98 30.62 -28.98 -3.10
N ALA A 99 29.75 -29.90 -3.51
CA ALA A 99 29.93 -31.30 -3.22
C ALA A 99 31.23 -31.74 -3.91
N PRO A 100 32.22 -32.31 -3.20
CA PRO A 100 33.37 -32.89 -3.85
C PRO A 100 32.88 -34.08 -4.66
N SER A 101 33.08 -34.03 -5.99
CA SER A 101 32.91 -35.18 -6.86
C SER A 101 33.90 -36.27 -6.42
N ALA A 102 33.40 -37.27 -5.69
CA ALA A 102 34.14 -38.47 -5.39
C ALA A 102 34.39 -39.22 -6.71
N SER A 103 35.62 -39.10 -7.20
CA SER A 103 36.19 -39.96 -8.24
C SER A 103 36.85 -41.13 -7.54
N SER A 104 36.37 -42.36 -7.77
CA SER A 104 37.19 -43.58 -7.89
C SER A 104 36.35 -44.87 -7.83
N ALA A 105 36.57 -45.72 -8.85
CA ALA A 105 36.67 -47.19 -8.85
C ALA A 105 35.54 -48.00 -8.15
N THR A 106 34.87 -48.95 -8.81
CA THR A 106 35.41 -50.12 -9.52
C THR A 106 34.31 -50.72 -10.39
#